data_AF-A2RHB1-F1
#
_entry.id   AF-A2RHB1-F1
#
_cell.length_a   1.000
_cell.length_b   1.000
_cell.length_c   1.000
_cell.angle_alpha   90.00
_cell.angle_beta   90.00
_cell.angle_gamma   90.00
#
_symmetry.space_group_name_H-M   'P 1'
#
loop_
_entity.id
_entity.type
_entity.pdbx_description
1 polymer ?
#
loop_
_entity_poly.entity_id
_entity_poly.type
_entity_poly.pdbx_seq_one_letter_code
_entity_poly.pdbx_strand_id
1 'polypeptide(L)'
;MIELSGKDRKYLYKLVKSKKLNYEQGNLSHQVLIENKLAKVYFTSDKYDPDLGEHINPQNIIAPTSTGLRYKNIYREQLWEKYFTPIWVSTATTTLIWLAKYLLENLL
;
A
#
# COMPACT_ATOMS: atom_id res chain seq x y z
N MET A 1 8.48 -3.88 12.23
CA MET A 1 7.74 -3.65 10.97
C MET A 1 6.59 -4.66 10.94
N ILE A 2 5.36 -4.26 10.64
CA ILE A 2 4.24 -5.22 10.59
C ILE A 2 4.44 -6.08 9.34
N GLU A 3 4.47 -7.40 9.47
CA GLU A 3 4.65 -8.30 8.34
C GLU A 3 3.29 -8.78 7.82
N LEU A 4 2.78 -8.12 6.77
CA LEU A 4 1.55 -8.53 6.10
C LEU A 4 1.81 -9.56 5.02
N SER A 5 0.92 -10.55 4.90
CA SER A 5 0.88 -11.45 3.74
C SER A 5 0.69 -10.66 2.43
N GLY A 6 1.07 -11.27 1.30
CA GLY A 6 0.87 -10.62 -0.02
C GLY A 6 -0.60 -10.30 -0.31
N LYS A 7 -1.52 -11.15 0.16
CA LYS A 7 -2.98 -10.95 0.04
C LYS A 7 -3.44 -9.74 0.85
N ASP A 8 -3.09 -9.67 2.13
CA ASP A 8 -3.53 -8.59 3.02
C ASP A 8 -2.92 -7.25 2.62
N ARG A 9 -1.69 -7.29 2.11
CA ARG A 9 -1.02 -6.12 1.52
C ARG A 9 -1.78 -5.62 0.29
N LYS A 10 -2.11 -6.51 -0.66
CA LYS A 10 -2.92 -6.14 -1.83
C LYS A 10 -4.27 -5.56 -1.39
N TYR A 11 -4.86 -6.11 -0.34
CA TYR A 11 -6.11 -5.61 0.23
C TYR A 11 -5.96 -4.20 0.83
N LEU A 12 -4.92 -3.96 1.64
CA LEU A 12 -4.61 -2.63 2.19
C LEU A 12 -4.39 -1.61 1.07
N TYR A 13 -3.73 -1.99 -0.01
CA TYR A 13 -3.53 -1.13 -1.17
C TYR A 13 -4.85 -0.76 -1.85
N LYS A 14 -5.75 -1.74 -2.02
CA LYS A 14 -7.11 -1.52 -2.54
C LYS A 14 -7.91 -0.59 -1.62
N LEU A 15 -7.83 -0.81 -0.31
CA LEU A 15 -8.50 -0.01 0.71
C LEU A 15 -8.01 1.44 0.71
N VAL A 16 -6.69 1.65 0.68
CA VAL A 16 -6.10 3.00 0.59
C VAL A 16 -6.49 3.70 -0.71
N LYS A 17 -6.50 2.99 -1.84
CA LYS A 17 -6.93 3.57 -3.13
C LYS A 17 -8.40 3.97 -3.13
N SER A 18 -9.26 3.15 -2.52
CA SER A 18 -10.72 3.36 -2.52
C SER A 18 -11.19 4.30 -1.41
N LYS A 19 -10.31 4.66 -0.46
CA LYS A 19 -10.56 5.42 0.78
C LYS A 19 -11.51 4.73 1.79
N LYS A 20 -12.52 4.04 1.30
CA LYS A 20 -13.46 3.22 2.06
C LYS A 20 -13.89 2.01 1.24
N LEU A 21 -14.18 0.90 1.91
CA LEU A 21 -14.78 -0.30 1.34
C LEU A 21 -15.88 -0.80 2.27
N ASN A 22 -16.74 -1.69 1.78
CA ASN A 22 -17.70 -2.38 2.64
C ASN A 22 -16.95 -3.35 3.56
N TYR A 23 -17.30 -3.34 4.83
CA TYR A 23 -16.79 -4.26 5.82
C TYR A 23 -17.61 -5.56 5.77
N GLU A 24 -16.90 -6.64 5.51
CA GLU A 24 -17.41 -8.02 5.54
C GLU A 24 -16.86 -8.71 6.78
N GLN A 25 -17.74 -9.16 7.67
CA GLN A 25 -17.37 -9.75 8.96
C GLN A 25 -16.59 -11.07 8.82
N GLY A 26 -16.78 -11.82 7.72
CA GLY A 26 -16.06 -13.07 7.41
C GLY A 26 -14.75 -12.89 6.63
N ASN A 27 -14.37 -11.67 6.27
CA ASN A 27 -13.19 -11.43 5.46
C ASN A 27 -11.93 -11.34 6.34
N LEU A 28 -11.09 -12.39 6.29
CA LEU A 28 -9.85 -12.49 7.07
C LEU A 28 -8.92 -11.29 6.85
N SER A 29 -8.84 -10.75 5.63
CA SER A 29 -7.98 -9.59 5.35
C SER A 29 -8.49 -8.32 6.04
N HIS A 30 -9.81 -8.17 6.27
CA HIS A 30 -10.31 -7.07 7.10
C HIS A 30 -9.86 -7.22 8.54
N GLN A 31 -10.02 -8.42 9.11
CA GLN A 31 -9.68 -8.72 10.50
C GLN A 31 -8.19 -8.45 10.76
N VAL A 32 -7.30 -9.00 9.91
CA VAL A 32 -5.85 -8.78 10.01
C VAL A 32 -5.49 -7.29 9.95
N LEU A 33 -6.11 -6.51 9.06
CA LEU A 33 -5.81 -5.07 8.96
C LEU A 33 -6.33 -4.27 10.17
N ILE A 34 -7.44 -4.70 10.78
CA ILE A 34 -8.00 -4.07 11.99
C ILE A 34 -7.13 -4.42 13.21
N GLU A 35 -6.77 -5.69 13.39
CA GLU A 35 -5.91 -6.17 14.47
C GLU A 35 -4.55 -5.43 14.47
N ASN A 36 -3.99 -5.21 13.29
CA ASN A 36 -2.74 -4.49 13.09
C ASN A 36 -2.89 -2.96 13.12
N LYS A 37 -4.08 -2.43 13.43
CA LYS A 37 -4.40 -0.98 13.49
C LYS A 37 -4.15 -0.23 12.17
N LEU A 38 -4.17 -0.94 11.04
CA LEU A 38 -3.98 -0.40 9.69
C LEU A 38 -5.31 0.05 9.06
N ALA A 39 -6.42 -0.46 9.57
CA ALA A 39 -7.77 -0.09 9.17
C ALA A 39 -8.70 0.01 10.38
N LYS A 40 -9.82 0.74 10.23
CA LYS A 40 -10.87 0.87 11.24
C LYS A 40 -12.23 0.70 10.60
N VAL A 41 -13.15 0.05 11.32
CA VAL A 41 -14.55 -0.10 10.93
C VAL A 41 -15.36 1.06 11.50
N TYR A 42 -16.25 1.59 10.68
CA TYR A 42 -17.24 2.58 11.06
C TYR A 42 -18.62 1.98 10.79
N PHE A 43 -19.47 2.04 11.80
CA PHE A 43 -20.85 1.64 11.72
C PHE A 43 -21.66 2.89 11.36
N THR A 44 -22.31 2.90 10.20
CA THR A 44 -23.35 3.90 9.94
C THR A 44 -24.59 3.47 10.73
N SER A 45 -25.15 4.37 11.54
CA SER A 45 -26.32 4.05 12.37
C SER A 45 -27.49 3.60 11.51
N ASP A 46 -28.23 2.59 11.97
CA ASP A 46 -29.49 2.14 11.38
C ASP A 46 -30.37 3.33 11.01
N LYS A 47 -30.73 3.43 9.74
CA LYS A 47 -31.84 4.29 9.32
C LYS A 47 -33.04 3.39 9.11
N TYR A 48 -34.06 3.57 9.92
CA TYR A 48 -35.37 2.95 9.70
C TYR A 48 -36.08 3.74 8.60
N ASP A 49 -36.47 3.07 7.52
CA ASP A 49 -37.28 3.66 6.46
C ASP A 49 -38.76 3.28 6.70
N PRO A 50 -39.59 4.23 7.16
CA PRO A 50 -40.99 3.95 7.48
C PRO A 50 -41.84 3.62 6.25
N ASP A 51 -41.44 4.04 5.05
CA ASP A 51 -42.19 3.80 3.81
C ASP A 51 -41.93 2.38 3.28
N LEU A 52 -40.76 1.83 3.57
CA LEU A 52 -40.38 0.45 3.22
C LEU A 52 -40.63 -0.55 4.35
N GLY A 53 -40.88 -0.09 5.57
CA GLY A 53 -41.06 -0.95 6.75
C GLY A 53 -39.83 -1.76 7.12
N GLU A 54 -38.66 -1.43 6.56
CA GLU A 54 -37.41 -2.17 6.70
C GLU A 54 -36.31 -1.29 7.33
N HIS A 55 -35.44 -1.93 8.11
CA HIS A 55 -34.18 -1.31 8.52
C HIS A 55 -33.26 -1.24 7.29
N ILE A 56 -32.87 -0.03 6.86
CA ILE A 56 -31.84 0.14 5.84
C ILE A 56 -30.54 -0.38 6.46
N ASN A 57 -30.09 -1.53 5.97
CA ASN A 57 -28.94 -2.28 6.47
C ASN A 57 -27.76 -1.32 6.78
N PRO A 58 -27.24 -1.29 8.01
CA PRO A 58 -26.16 -0.39 8.37
C PRO A 58 -24.97 -0.72 7.47
N GLN A 59 -24.56 0.24 6.64
CA GLN A 59 -23.37 0.05 5.83
C GLN A 59 -22.17 0.09 6.77
N ASN A 60 -21.70 -1.10 7.15
CA ASN A 60 -20.42 -1.24 7.82
C ASN A 60 -19.36 -0.90 6.79
N ILE A 61 -18.62 0.17 7.04
CA ILE A 61 -17.52 0.59 6.16
C ILE A 61 -16.20 0.36 6.87
N ILE A 62 -15.19 -0.06 6.13
CA ILE A 62 -13.81 -0.11 6.58
C ILE A 62 -13.03 0.99 5.86
N ALA A 63 -12.19 1.71 6.58
CA ALA A 63 -11.32 2.76 6.04
C ALA A 63 -9.89 2.63 6.62
N PRO A 64 -8.86 3.05 5.87
CA PRO A 64 -7.48 2.97 6.33
C PRO A 64 -7.23 3.99 7.46
N THR A 65 -6.37 3.63 8.40
CA THR A 65 -5.87 4.57 9.41
C THR A 65 -4.69 5.38 8.87
N SER A 66 -4.24 6.40 9.61
CA SER A 66 -2.98 7.11 9.32
C SER A 66 -1.78 6.15 9.26
N THR A 67 -1.76 5.15 10.13
CA THR A 67 -0.74 4.08 10.13
C THR A 67 -0.84 3.22 8.86
N GLY A 68 -2.05 2.84 8.44
CA GLY A 68 -2.26 2.11 7.19
C GLY A 68 -1.81 2.88 5.95
N LEU A 69 -2.03 4.20 5.93
CA LEU A 69 -1.53 5.09 4.88
C LEU A 69 0.01 5.15 4.87
N ARG A 70 0.64 5.32 6.03
CA ARG A 70 2.11 5.32 6.15
C ARG A 70 2.73 3.99 5.73
N TYR A 71 2.10 2.87 6.08
CA TYR A 71 2.56 1.53 5.70
C TYR A 71 2.67 1.37 4.18
N LYS A 72 1.70 1.89 3.42
CA LYS A 72 1.75 1.86 1.95
C LYS A 72 2.98 2.60 1.41
N ASN A 73 3.30 3.76 1.97
CA ASN A 73 4.41 4.60 1.49
C ASN A 73 5.77 3.94 1.76
N ILE A 74 5.99 3.45 2.99
CA ILE A 74 7.22 2.75 3.37
C ILE A 74 7.45 1.52 2.46
N TYR A 75 6.40 0.75 2.17
CA TYR A 75 6.54 -0.41 1.30
C TYR A 75 6.84 -0.03 -0.16
N ARG A 76 6.32 1.09 -0.65
CA ARG A 76 6.64 1.61 -1.99
C ARG A 76 8.11 2.04 -2.08
N GLU A 77 8.63 2.69 -1.05
CA GLU A 77 10.04 3.10 -0.94
C GLU A 77 10.95 1.88 -0.92
N GLN A 78 10.67 0.87 -0.09
CA GLN A 78 11.46 -0.37 -0.03
C GLN A 78 11.42 -1.17 -1.34
N LEU A 79 10.27 -1.22 -2.02
CA LEU A 79 10.18 -1.83 -3.36
C LEU A 79 11.05 -1.09 -4.36
N TRP A 80 11.01 0.25 -4.32
CA TRP A 80 11.82 1.07 -5.22
C TRP A 80 13.31 0.88 -4.95
N GLU A 81 13.71 0.87 -3.68
CA GLU A 81 15.09 0.54 -3.28
C GLU A 81 15.51 -0.85 -3.77
N LYS A 82 14.67 -1.88 -3.58
CA LYS A 82 15.00 -3.27 -3.93
C LYS A 82 15.12 -3.51 -5.44
N TYR A 83 14.34 -2.83 -6.27
CA TYR A 83 14.24 -3.14 -7.70
C TYR A 83 14.84 -2.07 -8.63
N PHE A 84 14.96 -0.81 -8.20
CA PHE A 84 15.38 0.29 -9.08
C PHE A 84 16.77 0.87 -8.75
N THR A 85 17.38 0.55 -7.61
CA THR A 85 18.72 1.03 -7.26
C THR A 85 19.91 0.33 -7.94
N PRO A 86 19.89 -0.97 -8.33
CA PRO A 86 21.13 -1.60 -8.79
C PRO A 86 21.50 -1.31 -10.25
N ILE A 87 20.58 -0.84 -11.09
CA ILE A 87 20.82 -0.71 -12.55
C ILE A 87 21.46 0.65 -12.92
N TRP A 88 21.13 1.72 -12.19
CA TRP A 88 21.67 3.05 -12.49
C TRP A 88 23.11 3.26 -12.00
N VAL A 89 23.52 2.60 -10.91
CA VAL A 89 24.86 2.75 -10.35
C VAL A 89 25.90 1.94 -11.13
N SER A 90 25.54 0.77 -11.68
CA SER A 90 26.51 -0.08 -12.40
C SER A 90 26.80 0.40 -13.81
N THR A 91 25.81 0.98 -14.50
CA THR A 91 25.97 1.48 -15.88
C THR A 91 26.76 2.79 -15.92
N ALA A 92 26.44 3.74 -15.04
CA ALA A 92 27.15 5.01 -14.97
C ALA A 92 28.64 4.83 -14.62
N THR A 93 28.96 3.93 -13.69
CA THR A 93 30.36 3.67 -13.30
C THR A 93 31.15 2.98 -14.40
N THR A 94 30.59 2.00 -15.10
CA THR A 94 31.31 1.34 -16.21
C THR A 94 31.53 2.25 -17.40
N THR A 95 30.55 3.08 -17.77
CA THR A 95 30.75 4.08 -18.86
C THR A 95 31.74 5.18 -18.48
N LEU A 96 31.72 5.69 -17.25
CA LEU A 96 32.66 6.72 -16.80
C LEU A 96 34.10 6.19 -16.71
N ILE A 97 34.28 4.95 -16.24
CA ILE A 97 35.60 4.30 -16.19
C ILE A 97 36.16 4.06 -17.60
N TRP A 98 35.31 3.65 -18.56
CA TRP A 98 35.73 3.46 -19.95
C TRP A 98 36.08 4.79 -20.62
N LEU A 99 35.26 5.84 -20.45
CA LEU A 99 35.54 7.18 -20.97
C LEU A 99 36.82 7.78 -20.39
N ALA A 100 37.08 7.59 -19.11
CA ALA A 100 38.31 8.03 -18.47
C ALA A 100 39.54 7.32 -19.03
N LYS A 101 39.46 6.00 -19.27
CA LYS A 101 40.55 5.25 -19.93
C LYS A 101 40.78 5.71 -21.38
N TYR A 102 39.71 5.87 -22.16
CA TYR A 102 39.81 6.31 -23.55
C TYR A 102 40.42 7.71 -23.69
N LEU A 103 40.06 8.65 -22.81
CA LEU A 103 40.65 9.98 -22.80
C LEU A 103 42.12 9.97 -22.40
N LEU A 104 42.52 9.11 -21.45
CA LEU A 104 43.93 8.99 -21.03
C LEU A 104 44.82 8.42 -22.16
N GLU A 105 44.32 7.45 -22.92
CA GLU A 105 45.07 6.80 -24.00
C GLU A 105 45.21 7.66 -25.27
N ASN A 106 44.34 8.65 -25.49
CA ASN A 106 44.35 9.50 -26.69
C ASN A 106 44.85 10.94 -26.45
N LEU A 107 45.33 11.27 -25.25
CA LEU A 107 45.93 12.57 -24.88
C LEU A 107 47.45 12.50 -24.61
N LEU A 108 48.06 11.33 -24.78
CA LEU A 108 49.52 11.08 -24.79
C LEU A 108 49.98 10.77 -26.23
#